data_AF-A0A1C6RJX0-F1
#
_entry.id   AF-A0A1C6RJX0-F1
#
_cell.length_a   1.000
_cell.length_b   1.000
_cell.length_c   1.000
_cell.angle_alpha   90.00
_cell.angle_beta   90.00
_cell.angle_gamma   90.00
#
_symmetry.space_group_name_H-M   'P 1'
#
loop_
_entity.id
_entity.type
_entity.pdbx_description
1 polymer ?
#
loop_
_entity_poly.entity_id
_entity_poly.type
_entity_poly.pdbx_seq_one_letter_code
_entity_poly.pdbx_strand_id
1 'polypeptide(L)'
;MARYTKPELREQIKEEIKASDRGGRRGQWSARKSQLLTKEYQKRGGGYQGPRDERQRSLRRWGAEEWQTKEGSAQARQNGETSRYLPKRAWERLSAEERRATDTRKRKASRSGQQYVGNTGPARRARKEVTAPERLSDLTVAEAGKLVRGLDTRQLRTELRRERGGRARKTLIRRIESELNRR
;
A
#
# COMPACT_ATOMS: atom_id res chain seq x y z
N MET A 1 10.46 -11.12 9.26
CA MET A 1 9.69 -10.77 10.47
C MET A 1 10.56 -9.93 11.38
N ALA A 2 10.14 -8.71 11.70
CA ALA A 2 10.78 -7.94 12.76
C ALA A 2 10.71 -8.73 14.08
N ARG A 3 11.84 -8.85 14.78
CA ARG A 3 11.90 -9.53 16.07
C ARG A 3 11.45 -8.56 17.16
N TYR A 4 10.65 -9.00 18.11
CA TYR A 4 10.25 -8.18 19.25
C TYR A 4 11.43 -8.06 20.22
N THR A 5 11.68 -6.89 20.80
CA THR A 5 12.77 -6.71 21.78
C THR A 5 12.50 -7.46 23.08
N LYS A 6 11.21 -7.63 23.43
CA LYS A 6 10.70 -8.27 24.65
C LYS A 6 9.52 -9.17 24.31
N PRO A 7 9.74 -10.40 23.79
CA PRO A 7 8.64 -11.27 23.35
C PRO A 7 7.75 -11.73 24.50
N GLU A 8 8.30 -11.98 25.68
CA GLU A 8 7.58 -12.44 26.88
C GLU A 8 6.58 -11.38 27.36
N LEU A 9 7.03 -10.12 27.42
CA LEU A 9 6.18 -8.97 27.75
C LEU A 9 4.99 -8.87 26.78
N ARG A 10 5.22 -9.12 25.50
CA ARG A 10 4.16 -9.06 24.49
C ARG A 10 3.11 -10.14 24.72
N GLU A 11 3.52 -11.37 25.00
CA GLU A 11 2.59 -12.48 25.25
C GLU A 11 1.81 -12.26 26.56
N GLN A 12 2.44 -11.73 27.61
CA GLN A 12 1.75 -11.36 28.84
C GLN A 12 0.64 -10.33 28.58
N ILE A 13 0.95 -9.23 27.88
CA ILE A 13 -0.03 -8.18 27.53
C ILE A 13 -1.15 -8.74 26.65
N LYS A 14 -0.81 -9.64 25.73
CA LYS A 14 -1.77 -10.27 24.83
C LYS A 14 -2.80 -11.09 25.61
N GLU A 15 -2.37 -11.91 26.57
CA GLU A 15 -3.29 -12.69 27.40
C GLU A 15 -4.11 -11.79 28.33
N GLU A 16 -3.52 -10.76 28.93
CA GLU A 16 -4.25 -9.74 29.72
C GLU A 16 -5.38 -9.10 28.89
N ILE A 17 -5.07 -8.63 27.68
CA ILE A 17 -6.05 -8.00 26.79
C ILE A 17 -7.10 -9.00 26.32
N LYS A 18 -6.71 -10.23 26.00
CA LYS A 18 -7.62 -11.29 25.57
C LYS A 18 -8.61 -11.63 26.69
N ALA A 19 -8.14 -11.75 27.93
CA ALA A 19 -8.95 -12.02 29.12
C ALA A 19 -9.82 -10.83 29.56
N SER A 20 -9.53 -9.62 29.08
CA SER A 20 -10.37 -8.44 29.31
C SER A 20 -11.54 -8.33 28.31
N ASP A 21 -12.52 -7.51 28.67
CA ASP A 21 -13.61 -7.02 27.80
C ASP A 21 -13.21 -5.80 26.93
N ARG A 22 -11.97 -5.31 27.09
CA ARG A 22 -11.46 -4.17 26.31
C ARG A 22 -11.23 -4.57 24.86
N GLY A 23 -11.86 -3.84 23.94
CA GLY A 23 -11.69 -4.06 22.51
C GLY A 23 -12.45 -5.26 21.95
N GLY A 24 -13.44 -5.80 22.68
CA GLY A 24 -14.31 -6.88 22.21
C GLY A 24 -14.59 -7.89 23.31
N ARG A 25 -15.33 -8.96 22.97
CA ARG A 25 -15.74 -9.96 23.96
C ARG A 25 -14.55 -10.60 24.68
N ARG A 26 -14.74 -10.87 25.96
CA ARG A 26 -13.79 -11.58 26.83
C ARG A 26 -13.40 -12.94 26.23
N GLY A 27 -12.13 -13.29 26.30
CA GLY A 27 -11.56 -14.54 25.76
C GLY A 27 -11.30 -14.53 24.25
N GLN A 28 -11.86 -13.58 23.49
CA GLN A 28 -11.70 -13.51 22.04
C GLN A 28 -10.56 -12.58 21.61
N TRP A 29 -9.98 -12.87 20.44
CA TRP A 29 -8.99 -12.02 19.80
C TRP A 29 -9.61 -11.23 18.65
N SER A 30 -9.68 -9.91 18.78
CA SER A 30 -10.25 -9.01 17.78
C SER A 30 -9.18 -8.08 17.18
N ALA A 31 -9.49 -7.46 16.04
CA ALA A 31 -8.63 -6.43 15.45
C ALA A 31 -8.38 -5.26 16.43
N ARG A 32 -9.40 -4.87 17.20
CA ARG A 32 -9.27 -3.79 18.20
C ARG A 32 -8.35 -4.19 19.35
N LYS A 33 -8.42 -5.44 19.82
CA LYS A 33 -7.49 -5.98 20.83
C LYS A 33 -6.06 -6.01 20.31
N SER A 34 -5.85 -6.36 19.05
CA SER A 34 -4.51 -6.30 18.44
C SER A 34 -3.95 -4.88 18.36
N GLN A 35 -4.79 -3.87 18.13
CA GLN A 35 -4.38 -2.46 18.19
C GLN A 35 -3.99 -2.06 19.62
N LEU A 36 -4.77 -2.48 20.62
CA LEU A 36 -4.48 -2.23 22.04
C LEU A 36 -3.15 -2.86 22.46
N LEU A 37 -2.91 -4.13 22.09
CA LEU A 37 -1.65 -4.82 22.35
C LEU A 37 -0.46 -4.03 21.81
N THR A 38 -0.56 -3.51 20.59
CA THR A 38 0.53 -2.74 19.98
C THR A 38 0.85 -1.50 20.80
N LYS A 39 -0.17 -0.74 21.20
CA LYS A 39 -0.01 0.47 22.02
C LYS A 39 0.55 0.16 23.41
N GLU A 40 0.00 -0.84 24.08
CA GLU A 40 0.39 -1.21 25.44
C GLU A 40 1.81 -1.80 25.47
N TYR A 41 2.16 -2.60 24.45
CA TYR A 41 3.51 -3.13 24.30
C TYR A 41 4.54 -2.01 24.19
N GLN A 42 4.29 -1.00 23.36
CA GLN A 42 5.17 0.17 23.25
C GLN A 42 5.22 0.97 24.55
N LYS A 43 4.06 1.16 25.20
CA LYS A 43 3.97 1.88 26.48
C LYS A 43 4.77 1.20 27.59
N ARG A 44 4.77 -0.14 27.66
CA ARG A 44 5.55 -0.93 28.62
C ARG A 44 7.02 -1.13 28.20
N GLY A 45 7.51 -0.33 27.26
CA GLY A 45 8.92 -0.34 26.82
C GLY A 45 9.28 -1.53 25.93
N GLY A 46 8.29 -2.10 25.24
CA GLY A 46 8.46 -3.06 24.15
C GLY A 46 8.80 -2.36 22.83
N GLY A 47 9.63 -3.00 22.03
CA GLY A 47 10.14 -2.44 20.77
C GLY A 47 10.32 -3.51 19.69
N TYR A 48 10.87 -3.08 18.56
CA TYR A 48 11.06 -3.92 17.37
C TYR A 48 12.52 -3.87 16.94
N GLN A 49 13.07 -5.02 16.57
CA GLN A 49 14.44 -5.19 16.11
C GLN A 49 14.48 -5.61 14.64
N GLY A 50 15.56 -5.17 13.99
CA GLY A 50 15.86 -5.49 12.60
C GLY A 50 15.13 -4.60 11.59
N PRO A 51 15.54 -4.64 10.32
CA PRO A 51 14.87 -3.91 9.25
C PRO A 51 13.45 -4.46 9.05
N ARG A 52 12.53 -3.58 8.66
CA ARG A 52 11.19 -3.99 8.24
C ARG A 52 11.29 -4.95 7.06
N ASP A 53 10.57 -6.06 7.09
CA ASP A 53 10.51 -6.98 5.95
C ASP A 53 9.66 -6.43 4.79
N GLU A 54 9.68 -7.10 3.64
CA GLU A 54 8.96 -6.66 2.44
C GLU A 54 7.47 -6.46 2.66
N ARG A 55 6.84 -7.34 3.44
CA ARG A 55 5.41 -7.28 3.74
C ARG A 55 5.11 -6.03 4.58
N GLN A 56 5.91 -5.77 5.61
CA GLN A 56 5.80 -4.56 6.44
C GLN A 56 6.05 -3.29 5.64
N ARG A 57 7.05 -3.29 4.74
CA ARG A 57 7.30 -2.17 3.82
C ARG A 57 6.12 -1.95 2.88
N SER A 58 5.51 -3.02 2.37
CA SER A 58 4.33 -2.96 1.51
C SER A 58 3.12 -2.39 2.23
N LEU A 59 2.84 -2.83 3.46
CA LEU A 59 1.76 -2.29 4.29
C LEU A 59 1.95 -0.81 4.61
N ARG A 60 3.19 -0.39 4.92
CA ARG A 60 3.50 1.03 5.15
C ARG A 60 3.21 1.88 3.92
N ARG A 61 3.62 1.42 2.74
CA ARG A 61 3.33 2.11 1.47
C ARG A 61 1.83 2.16 1.24
N TRP A 62 1.16 1.02 1.32
CA TRP A 62 -0.29 0.93 1.13
C TRP A 62 -1.05 1.89 2.06
N GLY A 63 -0.65 1.99 3.33
CA GLY A 63 -1.27 2.90 4.30
C GLY A 63 -0.91 4.38 4.13
N ALA A 64 0.17 4.69 3.41
CA ALA A 64 0.57 6.07 3.11
C ALA A 64 -0.06 6.62 1.81
N GLU A 65 -0.71 5.77 1.02
CA GLU A 65 -1.43 6.22 -0.17
C GLU A 65 -2.69 7.03 0.21
N GLU A 66 -2.95 8.11 -0.52
CA GLU A 66 -4.20 8.87 -0.41
C GLU A 66 -5.33 8.10 -1.11
N TRP A 67 -6.01 7.23 -0.38
CA TRP A 67 -7.16 6.50 -0.90
C TRP A 67 -8.41 7.37 -0.92
N GLN A 68 -9.14 7.37 -2.03
CA GLN A 68 -10.34 8.19 -2.20
C GLN A 68 -11.30 7.63 -3.28
N THR A 69 -12.53 8.13 -3.28
CA THR A 69 -13.49 7.94 -4.38
C THR A 69 -13.12 8.81 -5.59
N LYS A 70 -13.86 8.65 -6.69
CA LYS A 70 -13.70 9.48 -7.90
C LYS A 70 -13.85 10.97 -7.58
N GLU A 71 -14.72 11.32 -6.63
CA GLU A 71 -15.01 12.68 -6.17
C GLU A 71 -14.03 13.19 -5.11
N GLY A 72 -13.02 12.40 -4.71
CA GLY A 72 -12.06 12.79 -3.69
C GLY A 72 -12.49 12.52 -2.25
N SER A 73 -13.61 11.82 -2.03
CA SER A 73 -14.09 11.49 -0.69
C SER A 73 -13.38 10.27 -0.10
N ALA A 74 -13.11 10.28 1.21
CA ALA A 74 -12.67 9.10 1.95
C ALA A 74 -13.82 8.12 2.23
N GLN A 75 -15.08 8.56 2.11
CA GLN A 75 -16.26 7.74 2.34
C GLN A 75 -16.72 7.07 1.04
N ALA A 76 -16.37 5.79 0.88
CA ALA A 76 -16.75 5.03 -0.31
C ALA A 76 -18.18 4.46 -0.27
N ARG A 77 -18.72 4.18 0.92
CA ARG A 77 -20.04 3.54 1.07
C ARG A 77 -21.09 4.57 1.49
N GLN A 78 -22.13 4.73 0.69
CA GLN A 78 -23.24 5.65 0.92
C GLN A 78 -24.51 5.08 0.28
N ASN A 79 -25.67 5.22 0.94
CA ASN A 79 -27.00 4.86 0.41
C ASN A 79 -27.10 3.46 -0.20
N GLY A 80 -26.55 2.44 0.48
CA GLY A 80 -26.57 1.04 0.01
C GLY A 80 -25.58 0.74 -1.14
N GLU A 81 -24.91 1.75 -1.67
CA GLU A 81 -23.90 1.63 -2.72
C GLU A 81 -22.49 1.75 -2.17
N THR A 82 -21.55 1.23 -2.95
CA THR A 82 -20.12 1.44 -2.71
C THR A 82 -19.52 2.01 -3.98
N SER A 83 -18.98 3.22 -3.87
CA SER A 83 -18.14 3.84 -4.88
C SER A 83 -16.81 3.10 -5.00
N ARG A 84 -16.16 3.23 -6.15
CA ARG A 84 -14.81 2.69 -6.34
C ARG A 84 -13.83 3.46 -5.47
N TYR A 85 -12.94 2.73 -4.80
CA TYR A 85 -11.90 3.28 -3.94
C TYR A 85 -10.53 2.96 -4.51
N LEU A 86 -9.75 3.99 -4.87
CA LEU A 86 -8.42 3.88 -5.48
C LEU A 86 -7.50 4.96 -4.90
N PRO A 87 -6.16 4.79 -5.01
CA PRO A 87 -5.23 5.86 -4.71
C PRO A 87 -5.48 7.06 -5.63
N LYS A 88 -5.38 8.28 -5.10
CA LYS A 88 -5.52 9.54 -5.84
C LYS A 88 -4.69 9.57 -7.13
N ARG A 89 -3.43 9.15 -7.05
CA ARG A 89 -2.53 9.05 -8.21
C ARG A 89 -3.02 8.07 -9.28
N ALA A 90 -3.76 7.03 -8.90
CA ALA A 90 -4.37 6.12 -9.87
C ALA A 90 -5.53 6.81 -10.59
N TRP A 91 -6.33 7.62 -9.89
CA TRP A 91 -7.38 8.42 -10.52
C TRP A 91 -6.79 9.42 -11.52
N GLU A 92 -5.73 10.14 -11.16
CA GLU A 92 -5.04 11.13 -12.02
C GLU A 92 -4.60 10.56 -13.36
N ARG A 93 -4.26 9.27 -13.42
CA ARG A 93 -3.83 8.56 -14.64
C ARG A 93 -4.97 8.06 -15.53
N LEU A 94 -6.21 8.13 -15.05
CA LEU A 94 -7.39 7.67 -15.79
C LEU A 94 -8.08 8.85 -16.46
N SER A 95 -8.48 8.64 -17.71
CA SER A 95 -9.39 9.55 -18.42
C SER A 95 -10.76 9.62 -17.72
N ALA A 96 -11.51 10.70 -17.93
CA ALA A 96 -12.83 10.88 -17.33
C ALA A 96 -13.77 9.69 -17.61
N GLU A 97 -13.71 9.12 -18.82
CA GLU A 97 -14.47 7.93 -19.18
C GLU A 97 -14.05 6.69 -18.39
N GLU A 98 -12.75 6.40 -18.31
CA GLU A 98 -12.25 5.25 -17.55
C GLU A 98 -12.57 5.37 -16.05
N ARG A 99 -12.54 6.59 -15.52
CA ARG A 99 -12.92 6.88 -14.13
C ARG A 99 -14.39 6.55 -13.89
N ARG A 100 -15.28 7.00 -14.78
CA ARG A 100 -16.72 6.70 -14.70
C ARG A 100 -16.96 5.21 -14.84
N ALA A 101 -16.37 4.56 -15.83
CA ALA A 101 -16.56 3.14 -16.11
C ALA A 101 -16.23 2.24 -14.90
N THR A 102 -15.09 2.48 -14.23
CA THR A 102 -14.69 1.66 -13.06
C THR A 102 -15.55 1.90 -11.82
N ASP A 103 -16.03 3.13 -11.64
CA ASP A 103 -16.91 3.52 -10.54
C ASP A 103 -18.32 2.96 -10.73
N THR A 104 -18.92 3.17 -11.90
CA THR A 104 -20.24 2.61 -12.27
C THR A 104 -20.26 1.10 -12.12
N ARG A 105 -19.19 0.40 -12.56
CA ARG A 105 -19.07 -1.05 -12.37
C ARG A 105 -19.12 -1.45 -10.89
N LYS A 106 -18.44 -0.70 -10.01
CA LYS A 106 -18.43 -0.99 -8.57
C LYS A 106 -19.79 -0.71 -7.93
N ARG A 107 -20.40 0.44 -8.24
CA ARG A 107 -21.71 0.84 -7.72
C ARG A 107 -22.80 -0.16 -8.11
N LYS A 108 -22.93 -0.47 -9.41
CA LYS A 108 -23.93 -1.42 -9.93
C LYS A 108 -23.85 -2.78 -9.23
N ALA A 109 -22.66 -3.36 -9.14
CA ALA A 109 -22.47 -4.65 -8.47
C ALA A 109 -22.65 -4.56 -6.94
N SER A 110 -22.32 -3.43 -6.31
CA SER A 110 -22.59 -3.26 -4.88
C SER A 110 -24.09 -3.23 -4.55
N ARG A 111 -24.92 -2.69 -5.45
CA ARG A 111 -26.39 -2.69 -5.31
C ARG A 111 -26.96 -4.11 -5.33
N SER A 112 -26.37 -5.01 -6.10
CA SER A 112 -26.77 -6.43 -6.15
C SER A 112 -26.15 -7.28 -5.03
N GLY A 113 -25.58 -6.65 -4.00
CA GLY A 113 -24.96 -7.35 -2.85
C GLY A 113 -23.54 -7.88 -3.12
N GLN A 114 -22.99 -7.70 -4.31
CA GLN A 114 -21.63 -8.16 -4.62
C GLN A 114 -20.58 -7.25 -3.97
N GLN A 115 -19.99 -7.75 -2.88
CA GLN A 115 -18.95 -7.03 -2.13
C GLN A 115 -17.63 -6.93 -2.92
N TYR A 116 -17.24 -7.96 -3.66
CA TYR A 116 -15.97 -7.99 -4.40
C TYR A 116 -16.20 -7.78 -5.89
N VAL A 117 -15.66 -6.69 -6.42
CA VAL A 117 -15.81 -6.31 -7.83
C VAL A 117 -14.47 -5.85 -8.34
N GLY A 118 -13.92 -6.55 -9.33
CA GLY A 118 -12.64 -6.20 -9.94
C GLY A 118 -12.62 -4.78 -10.51
N ASN A 119 -11.45 -4.15 -10.51
CA ASN A 119 -11.21 -2.91 -11.25
C ASN A 119 -11.33 -3.19 -12.76
N THR A 120 -11.76 -2.20 -13.55
CA THR A 120 -11.62 -2.27 -15.01
C THR A 120 -10.14 -2.39 -15.41
N GLY A 121 -9.87 -2.84 -16.64
CA GLY A 121 -8.49 -3.02 -17.14
C GLY A 121 -7.59 -1.79 -16.90
N PRO A 122 -7.99 -0.59 -17.33
CA PRO A 122 -7.24 0.64 -17.07
C PRO A 122 -7.04 0.93 -15.58
N ALA A 123 -8.12 0.89 -14.77
CA ALA A 123 -8.02 1.16 -13.35
C ALA A 123 -7.15 0.14 -12.59
N ARG A 124 -7.14 -1.12 -13.05
CA ARG A 124 -6.24 -2.16 -12.53
C ARG A 124 -4.78 -1.84 -12.85
N ARG A 125 -4.48 -1.42 -14.08
CA ARG A 125 -3.13 -1.00 -14.50
C ARG A 125 -2.66 0.24 -13.74
N ALA A 126 -3.48 1.30 -13.72
CA ALA A 126 -3.19 2.52 -12.99
C ALA A 126 -2.91 2.26 -11.50
N ARG A 127 -3.76 1.47 -10.83
CA ARG A 127 -3.52 1.05 -9.44
C ARG A 127 -2.20 0.29 -9.30
N LYS A 128 -1.98 -0.77 -10.11
CA LYS A 128 -0.76 -1.58 -10.04
C LYS A 128 0.48 -0.71 -10.21
N GLU A 129 0.44 0.23 -11.15
CA GLU A 129 1.54 1.13 -11.43
C GLU A 129 1.86 2.09 -10.28
N VAL A 130 0.85 2.62 -9.59
CA VAL A 130 1.07 3.56 -8.48
C VAL A 130 1.37 2.87 -7.16
N THR A 131 0.92 1.62 -6.96
CA THR A 131 1.16 0.85 -5.73
C THR A 131 2.30 -0.17 -5.85
N ALA A 132 3.00 -0.23 -6.99
CA ALA A 132 4.06 -1.20 -7.20
C ALA A 132 5.15 -1.05 -6.11
N PRO A 133 5.55 -2.15 -5.45
CA PRO A 133 6.77 -2.14 -4.64
C PRO A 133 7.94 -1.78 -5.55
N GLU A 134 8.83 -0.88 -5.11
CA GLU A 134 10.05 -0.47 -5.82
C GLU A 134 9.86 0.53 -6.95
N ARG A 135 9.25 1.67 -6.63
CA ARG A 135 9.59 2.90 -7.35
C ARG A 135 11.04 3.25 -7.03
N LEU A 136 11.91 3.25 -8.04
CA LEU A 136 13.25 3.84 -7.89
C LEU A 136 13.14 5.30 -7.44
N SER A 137 12.02 5.96 -7.79
CA SER A 137 11.61 7.30 -7.37
C SER A 137 11.50 7.49 -5.84
N ASP A 138 11.12 6.43 -5.12
CA ASP A 138 10.87 6.48 -3.67
C ASP A 138 12.14 6.16 -2.84
N LEU A 139 13.21 5.72 -3.50
CA LEU A 139 14.49 5.34 -2.89
C LEU A 139 15.55 6.42 -3.06
N THR A 140 16.59 6.40 -2.25
CA THR A 140 17.79 7.21 -2.52
C THR A 140 18.45 6.78 -3.83
N VAL A 141 19.25 7.65 -4.46
CA VAL A 141 19.96 7.31 -5.70
C VAL A 141 20.89 6.10 -5.50
N ALA A 142 21.45 5.93 -4.30
CA ALA A 142 22.30 4.81 -3.94
C ALA A 142 21.51 3.48 -3.90
N GLU A 143 20.38 3.45 -3.19
CA GLU A 143 19.52 2.27 -3.09
C GLU A 143 18.87 1.93 -4.44
N ALA A 144 18.34 2.95 -5.13
CA ALA A 144 17.77 2.79 -6.47
C ALA A 144 18.80 2.19 -7.44
N GLY A 145 20.04 2.67 -7.42
CA GLY A 145 21.11 2.15 -8.26
C GLY A 145 21.41 0.66 -8.05
N LYS A 146 21.21 0.11 -6.84
CA LYS A 146 21.38 -1.33 -6.58
C LYS A 146 20.28 -2.15 -7.25
N LEU A 147 19.04 -1.64 -7.27
CA LEU A 147 17.89 -2.33 -7.84
C LEU A 147 17.84 -2.26 -9.36
N VAL A 148 18.38 -1.21 -9.99
CA VAL A 148 18.39 -1.04 -11.45
C VAL A 148 18.88 -2.30 -12.18
N ARG A 149 19.93 -2.97 -11.67
CA ARG A 149 20.49 -4.18 -12.29
C ARG A 149 19.53 -5.38 -12.28
N GLY A 150 18.60 -5.43 -11.34
CA GLY A 150 17.63 -6.53 -11.21
C GLY A 150 16.35 -6.34 -12.03
N LEU A 151 16.14 -5.17 -12.63
CA LEU A 151 14.91 -4.86 -13.37
C LEU A 151 14.99 -5.41 -14.81
N ASP A 152 13.87 -5.89 -15.35
CA ASP A 152 13.76 -6.27 -16.77
C ASP A 152 13.66 -5.05 -17.71
N THR A 153 13.81 -5.26 -19.03
CA THR A 153 13.79 -4.17 -20.02
C THR A 153 12.50 -3.34 -20.00
N ARG A 154 11.35 -3.97 -19.72
CA ARG A 154 10.05 -3.28 -19.65
C ARG A 154 9.96 -2.44 -18.37
N GLN A 155 10.45 -2.96 -17.25
CA GLN A 155 10.53 -2.27 -15.97
C GLN A 155 11.51 -1.08 -16.06
N LEU A 156 12.69 -1.27 -16.66
CA LEU A 156 13.67 -0.21 -16.89
C LEU A 156 13.10 0.94 -17.72
N ARG A 157 12.44 0.64 -18.86
CA ARG A 157 11.76 1.67 -19.68
C ARG A 157 10.66 2.40 -18.90
N THR A 158 9.94 1.68 -18.05
CA THR A 158 8.86 2.24 -17.22
C THR A 158 9.43 3.20 -16.16
N GLU A 159 10.47 2.78 -15.43
CA GLU A 159 11.11 3.61 -14.41
C GLU A 159 11.87 4.80 -15.02
N LEU A 160 12.49 4.64 -16.20
CA LEU A 160 13.11 5.76 -16.92
C LEU A 160 12.09 6.86 -17.25
N ARG A 161 10.94 6.48 -17.82
CA ARG A 161 9.85 7.42 -18.13
C ARG A 161 9.36 8.14 -16.87
N ARG A 162 9.21 7.41 -15.77
CA ARG A 162 8.75 7.95 -14.48
C ARG A 162 9.76 8.89 -13.85
N GLU A 163 11.04 8.54 -13.85
CA GLU A 163 12.08 9.38 -13.27
C GLU A 163 12.24 10.69 -14.05
N ARG A 164 12.21 10.62 -15.40
CA ARG A 164 12.20 11.80 -16.27
C ARG A 164 10.96 12.68 -16.08
N GLY A 165 9.78 12.08 -15.88
CA GLY A 165 8.54 12.79 -15.61
C GLY A 165 8.33 13.19 -14.14
N GLY A 166 9.32 12.97 -13.27
CA GLY A 166 9.23 13.19 -11.83
C GLY A 166 10.39 14.03 -11.30
N ARG A 167 11.15 13.47 -10.35
CA ARG A 167 12.29 14.15 -9.70
C ARG A 167 13.48 14.40 -10.62
N ALA A 168 13.51 13.79 -11.80
CA ALA A 168 14.54 13.97 -12.83
C ALA A 168 15.99 13.82 -12.34
N ARG A 169 16.26 12.83 -11.47
CA ARG A 169 17.60 12.64 -10.90
C ARG A 169 18.55 12.10 -11.95
N LYS A 170 19.41 12.98 -12.48
CA LYS A 170 20.36 12.71 -13.59
C LYS A 170 21.18 11.43 -13.40
N THR A 171 21.70 11.19 -12.19
CA THR A 171 22.51 9.99 -11.88
C THR A 171 21.71 8.69 -12.02
N LEU A 172 20.45 8.69 -11.59
CA LEU A 172 19.60 7.52 -11.69
C LEU A 172 19.15 7.29 -13.14
N ILE A 173 18.78 8.36 -13.85
CA ILE A 173 18.45 8.32 -15.28
C ILE A 173 19.60 7.67 -16.08
N ARG A 174 20.83 8.18 -15.90
CA ARG A 174 22.03 7.65 -16.56
C ARG A 174 22.27 6.17 -16.25
N ARG A 175 22.04 5.75 -14.99
CA ARG A 175 22.17 4.34 -14.59
C ARG A 175 21.14 3.44 -15.27
N ILE A 176 19.89 3.89 -15.36
CA ILE A 176 18.82 3.13 -16.03
C ILE A 176 19.09 3.04 -17.54
N GLU A 177 19.52 4.13 -18.18
CA GLU A 177 19.89 4.17 -19.60
C GLU A 177 21.10 3.26 -19.89
N SER A 178 22.13 3.32 -19.06
CA SER A 178 23.29 2.44 -19.21
C SER A 178 22.93 0.97 -19.08
N GLU A 179 21.99 0.61 -18.20
CA GLU A 179 21.54 -0.77 -18.04
C GLU A 179 20.66 -1.21 -19.21
N LEU A 180 19.83 -0.32 -19.76
CA LEU A 180 19.06 -0.57 -20.98
C LEU A 180 19.97 -0.81 -22.19
N ASN A 181 21.06 -0.06 -22.32
CA ASN A 181 22.00 -0.21 -23.45
C ASN A 181 22.84 -1.50 -23.36
N ARG A 182 22.90 -2.15 -22.19
CA ARG A 182 23.63 -3.41 -22.00
C ARG A 182 22.81 -4.65 -22.36
N ARG A 183 21.51 -4.49 -22.62
CA ARG A 183 20.55 -5.58 -22.85
C ARG A 183 19.96 -5.49 -24.25
#